data_AF-A0A067PFW5-F1
#
_entry.id   AF-A0A067PFW5-F1
#
_cell.length_a   1.000
_cell.length_b   1.000
_cell.length_c   1.000
_cell.angle_alpha   90.00
_cell.angle_beta   90.00
_cell.angle_gamma   90.00
#
_symmetry.space_group_name_H-M   'P 1'
#
loop_
_entity.id
_entity.type
_entity.pdbx_description
1 polymer ?
#
loop_
_entity_poly.entity_id
_entity_poly.type
_entity_poly.pdbx_seq_one_letter_code
_entity_poly.pdbx_strand_id
1 'polypeptide(L)' 'MTNPTPKGPKLAAPTPFTGDRRKTDKFLSEVKLVLGANQGDFPDEWSKVAYSLSFMKEGTAGSWAMQLLEDI' A
#
# COMPACT_ATOMS: atom_id res chain seq x y z
N MET A 1 0.86 21.73 -26.04
CA MET A 1 1.95 20.84 -25.58
C MET A 1 1.88 20.79 -24.06
N THR A 2 1.47 19.68 -23.45
CA THR A 2 1.47 19.56 -21.99
C THR A 2 2.85 19.08 -21.56
N ASN A 3 3.65 19.97 -20.95
CA ASN A 3 4.89 19.55 -20.30
C ASN A 3 4.55 18.54 -19.19
N PRO A 4 5.23 17.38 -19.13
CA PRO A 4 5.06 16.48 -18.00
C PRO A 4 5.47 17.20 -16.72
N THR A 5 4.55 17.29 -15.78
CA THR A 5 4.85 17.78 -14.43
C THR A 5 6.01 16.95 -13.87
N PRO A 6 7.07 17.56 -13.32
CA PRO A 6 8.18 16.81 -12.76
C PRO A 6 7.67 15.83 -11.70
N LYS A 7 7.73 14.53 -11.99
CA LYS A 7 7.47 13.50 -10.98
C LYS A 7 8.62 13.52 -9.99
N GLY A 8 8.32 13.66 -8.71
CA GLY A 8 9.31 13.58 -7.64
C GLY A 8 10.06 12.24 -7.62
N PRO A 9 11.05 12.08 -6.72
CA PRO A 9 11.79 10.83 -6.61
C PRO A 9 10.83 9.67 -6.31
N LYS A 10 11.06 8.53 -6.98
CA LYS A 10 10.28 7.32 -6.74
C LYS A 10 10.62 6.74 -5.37
N LEU A 11 9.62 6.60 -4.51
CA LEU A 11 9.80 5.95 -3.21
C LEU A 11 9.97 4.43 -3.36
N ALA A 12 10.66 3.83 -2.39
CA ALA A 12 10.72 2.38 -2.26
C ALA A 12 9.32 1.81 -1.98
N ALA A 13 9.05 0.62 -2.53
CA ALA A 13 7.83 -0.10 -2.22
C ALA A 13 7.87 -0.63 -0.77
N PRO A 14 6.73 -0.70 -0.06
CA PRO A 14 6.64 -1.35 1.23
C PRO A 14 7.12 -2.80 1.19
N THR A 15 7.66 -3.25 2.32
CA THR A 15 8.02 -4.65 2.51
C THR A 15 6.74 -5.51 2.51
N PRO A 16 6.71 -6.69 1.87
CA PRO A 16 5.59 -7.61 1.99
C PRO A 16 5.26 -7.93 3.46
N PHE A 17 3.97 -7.88 3.81
CA PHE A 17 3.50 -8.10 5.16
C PHE A 17 2.81 -9.46 5.29
N THR A 18 3.36 -10.31 6.14
CA THR A 18 2.88 -11.70 6.32
C THR A 18 1.91 -11.87 7.48
N GLY A 19 1.64 -10.80 8.24
CA GLY A 19 0.85 -10.86 9.48
C GLY A 19 1.68 -10.93 10.76
N ASP A 20 3.02 -10.84 10.69
CA ASP A 20 3.86 -10.77 11.89
C ASP A 20 3.61 -9.47 12.67
N ARG A 21 2.98 -9.59 13.84
CA ARG A 21 2.63 -8.46 14.71
C ARG A 21 3.83 -7.57 15.05
N ARG A 22 5.04 -8.12 15.16
CA ARG A 22 6.26 -7.34 15.47
C ARG A 22 6.68 -6.41 14.32
N LYS A 23 6.22 -6.68 13.10
CA LYS A 23 6.54 -5.90 11.89
C LYS A 23 5.41 -4.94 11.48
N THR A 24 4.30 -4.92 12.23
CA THR A 24 3.11 -4.13 11.86
C THR A 24 3.41 -2.63 11.78
N ASP A 25 4.04 -2.05 12.80
CA ASP A 25 4.34 -0.61 12.83
C ASP A 25 5.28 -0.18 11.69
N LYS A 26 6.26 -1.03 11.37
CA LYS A 26 7.17 -0.81 10.24
C LYS A 26 6.39 -0.80 8.93
N PHE A 27 5.58 -1.83 8.68
CA PHE A 27 4.77 -1.93 7.46
C PHE A 27 3.82 -0.72 7.31
N LEU A 28 3.10 -0.34 8.37
CA LEU A 28 2.22 0.82 8.34
C LEU A 28 2.96 2.12 8.05
N SER A 29 4.17 2.29 8.58
CA SER A 29 4.99 3.48 8.32
C SER A 29 5.43 3.55 6.86
N GLU A 30 5.86 2.42 6.27
CA GLU A 30 6.25 2.34 4.85
C GLU A 30 5.06 2.64 3.93
N VAL A 31 3.88 2.09 4.21
CA VAL A 31 2.64 2.37 3.46
C VAL A 31 2.28 3.86 3.56
N LYS A 32 2.24 4.42 4.78
CA LYS A 32 1.89 5.85 5.00
C LYS A 32 2.84 6.79 4.28
N LEU A 33 4.13 6.46 4.21
CA LEU A 33 5.12 7.25 3.49
C LEU A 33 4.78 7.34 1.99
N VAL A 34 4.43 6.21 1.36
CA VAL A 34 4.06 6.20 -0.07
C VAL A 34 2.74 6.92 -0.33
N LEU A 35 1.72 6.66 0.48
CA LEU A 35 0.43 7.33 0.34
C LEU A 35 0.54 8.85 0.54
N GLY A 36 1.34 9.28 1.51
CA GLY A 36 1.55 10.70 1.82
C GLY A 36 2.35 11.45 0.75
N ALA A 37 3.32 10.79 0.10
CA ALA A 37 4.13 11.41 -0.95
C ALA A 37 3.43 11.43 -2.32
N ASN A 38 2.48 10.52 -2.56
CA ASN A 38 1.81 10.36 -3.86
C ASN A 38 0.30 10.54 -3.74
N GLN A 39 -0.17 11.50 -2.93
CA GLN A 39 -1.61 11.70 -2.66
C GLN A 39 -2.46 11.81 -3.93
N GLY A 40 -1.93 12.42 -5.00
CA GLY A 40 -2.64 12.56 -6.28
C GLY A 40 -2.86 11.24 -7.03
N ASP A 41 -2.12 10.18 -6.70
CA ASP A 41 -2.26 8.84 -7.30
C ASP A 41 -3.33 8.00 -6.57
N PHE A 42 -3.83 8.46 -5.42
CA PHE A 42 -4.81 7.76 -4.57
C PHE A 42 -6.10 8.60 -4.39
N PRO A 43 -7.00 8.60 -5.39
CA PRO A 43 -8.13 9.52 -5.44
C PRO A 43 -9.20 9.27 -4.36
N ASP A 44 -9.25 8.07 -3.79
CA ASP A 44 -10.23 7.67 -2.77
C ASP A 44 -9.59 6.78 -1.69
N GLU A 45 -10.32 6.56 -0.60
CA GLU A 45 -9.85 5.69 0.50
C GLU A 45 -9.64 4.24 0.05
N TRP A 46 -10.44 3.76 -0.91
CA TRP A 46 -10.32 2.39 -1.41
C TRP A 46 -8.99 2.16 -2.12
N SER A 47 -8.53 3.10 -2.93
CA SER A 47 -7.23 3.02 -3.62
C SER A 47 -6.06 2.89 -2.64
N LYS A 48 -6.16 3.50 -1.46
CA LYS A 48 -5.18 3.39 -0.37
C LYS A 48 -5.23 2.01 0.29
N VAL A 49 -6.44 1.49 0.53
CA VAL A 49 -6.65 0.14 1.08
C VAL A 49 -6.15 -0.92 0.09
N ALA A 50 -6.56 -0.85 -1.17
CA ALA A 50 -6.14 -1.76 -2.24
C ALA A 50 -4.61 -1.77 -2.40
N TYR A 51 -3.97 -0.60 -2.36
CA TYR A 51 -2.51 -0.51 -2.36
C TYR A 51 -1.89 -1.25 -1.17
N SER A 52 -2.42 -1.06 0.03
CA SER A 52 -1.94 -1.73 1.24
C SER A 52 -2.12 -3.26 1.15
N LEU A 53 -3.29 -3.73 0.69
CA LEU A 53 -3.60 -5.14 0.50
C LEU A 53 -2.69 -5.80 -0.53
N SER A 54 -2.25 -5.05 -1.55
CA SER A 54 -1.33 -5.56 -2.58
C SER A 54 0.03 -6.03 -2.01
N PHE A 55 0.39 -5.67 -0.78
CA PHE A 55 1.59 -6.16 -0.08
C PHE A 55 1.32 -7.27 0.93
N MET A 56 0.06 -7.65 1.14
CA MET A 56 -0.37 -8.76 2.00
C MET A 56 -0.65 -9.99 1.13
N LYS A 57 0.40 -10.65 0.64
CA LYS A 57 0.27 -11.79 -0.30
C LYS A 57 0.51 -13.15 0.32
N GLU A 58 1.09 -13.18 1.52
CA GLU A 58 1.58 -14.39 2.16
C GLU A 58 1.22 -14.40 3.64
N GLY A 59 1.33 -15.56 4.28
CA GLY A 59 1.03 -15.73 5.69
C GLY A 59 -0.43 -15.43 6.03
N THR A 60 -0.69 -15.16 7.31
CA THR A 60 -2.05 -14.92 7.81
C THR A 60 -2.64 -13.63 7.26
N ALA A 61 -1.82 -12.60 7.02
CA ALA A 61 -2.28 -11.36 6.38
C ALA A 61 -2.72 -11.60 4.93
N GLY A 62 -2.01 -12.47 4.19
CA GLY A 62 -2.41 -12.84 2.83
C GLY A 62 -3.76 -13.53 2.77
N SER A 63 -3.98 -14.54 3.63
CA SER A 63 -5.27 -15.22 3.72
C SER A 63 -6.41 -14.25 4.10
N TRP A 64 -6.17 -13.35 5.06
CA TRP A 64 -7.13 -12.33 5.44
C TRP A 64 -7.45 -11.34 4.32
N ALA A 65 -6.42 -10.87 3.60
CA ALA A 65 -6.58 -9.94 2.49
C ALA A 65 -7.38 -10.57 1.34
N MET A 66 -7.13 -11.84 1.04
CA MET A 66 -7.89 -12.57 0.01
C MET A 66 -9.37 -12.69 0.36
N GLN A 67 -9.68 -13.07 1.62
CA GLN A 67 -11.06 -13.17 2.07
C GLN A 67 -11.78 -11.82 2.03
N LEU A 68 -11.13 -10.74 2.48
CA LEU A 68 -11.70 -9.40 2.38
C LEU A 68 -12.02 -9.02 0.93
N LEU A 69 -11.16 -9.38 -0.03
CA LEU A 69 -11.37 -9.07 -1.45
C LEU A 69 -12.48 -9.90 -2.10
N GLU A 70 -12.77 -11.10 -1.59
CA GLU A 70 -13.90 -11.92 -2.05
C GLU A 70 -15.26 -11.35 -1.60
N ASP A 71 -15.29 -10.57 -0.52
CA ASP A 71 -16.50 -10.02 0.10
C ASP A 71 -16.92 -8.63 -0.45
N ILE A 72 -16.17 -8.06 -1.40
CA ILE A 72 -16.37 -6.71 -1.98
C ILE A 72 -17.03 -6.79 -3.35
#